data_AF-A0A9Q1RE15-F1
#
_entry.id   AF-A0A9Q1RE15-F1
#
_cell.length_a   1.000
_cell.length_b   1.000
_cell.length_c   1.000
_cell.angle_alpha   90.00
_cell.angle_beta   90.00
_cell.angle_gamma   90.00
#
_symmetry.space_group_name_H-M   'P 1'
#
loop_
_entity.id
_entity.type
_entity.pdbx_description
1 polymer ?
#
loop_
_entity_poly.entity_id
_entity_poly.type
_entity_poly.pdbx_seq_one_letter_code
_entity_poly.pdbx_strand_id
1 'polypeptide(L)'
;MVLSLSISLLNLVVDIPDDFPFKVQDKAGKRVIVLTRDYGEETINIVVDMPNASCENDEDDAVNNEEETEPQPSVPLSVTVSKEKGLSLEFDVRAFPNKISICGISIKESKSSSNQLDYRGPAFS
;
A
#
# COMPACT_ATOMS: atom_id res chain seq x y z
N MET A 1 8.74 -15.56 -17.46
CA MET A 1 9.00 -16.19 -16.14
C MET A 1 7.80 -15.84 -15.28
N VAL A 2 6.90 -16.80 -15.03
CA VAL A 2 5.68 -16.56 -14.24
C VAL A 2 6.04 -16.47 -12.76
N LEU A 3 5.83 -15.30 -12.16
CA LEU A 3 5.94 -15.11 -10.71
C LEU A 3 4.63 -15.58 -10.07
N SER A 4 4.64 -16.77 -9.47
CA SER A 4 3.50 -17.25 -8.69
C SER A 4 3.49 -16.52 -7.34
N LEU A 5 2.57 -15.59 -7.15
CA LEU A 5 2.29 -15.04 -5.82
C LEU A 5 1.65 -16.14 -4.96
N SER A 6 2.19 -16.36 -3.77
CA SER A 6 1.80 -17.44 -2.84
C SER A 6 0.68 -17.02 -1.87
N ILE A 7 0.00 -15.93 -2.18
CA ILE A 7 -1.13 -15.42 -1.39
C ILE A 7 -2.39 -16.03 -2.00
N SER A 8 -3.21 -16.70 -1.20
CA SER A 8 -4.47 -17.37 -1.58
C SER A 8 -5.55 -16.40 -2.11
N LEU A 9 -5.25 -15.65 -3.16
CA LEU A 9 -6.21 -15.11 -4.10
C LEU A 9 -6.63 -16.30 -4.96
N LEU A 10 -7.79 -16.89 -4.64
CA LEU A 10 -8.41 -17.96 -5.41
C LEU A 10 -8.33 -17.63 -6.91
N ASN A 11 -7.43 -18.32 -7.62
CA ASN A 11 -7.35 -18.44 -9.08
C ASN A 11 -7.34 -17.15 -9.93
N LEU A 12 -6.62 -16.10 -9.55
CA LEU A 12 -6.26 -15.03 -10.49
C LEU A 12 -4.74 -15.01 -10.71
N VAL A 13 -4.28 -15.80 -11.68
CA VAL A 13 -2.93 -15.62 -12.26
C VAL A 13 -3.00 -14.33 -13.07
N VAL A 14 -2.69 -13.20 -12.43
CA VAL A 14 -2.48 -11.94 -13.14
C VAL A 14 -1.05 -11.96 -13.64
N ASP A 15 -0.87 -12.11 -14.95
CA ASP A 15 0.43 -11.91 -15.57
C ASP A 15 0.82 -10.43 -15.42
N ILE A 16 1.95 -10.20 -14.76
CA ILE A 16 2.55 -8.87 -14.65
C ILE A 16 3.03 -8.49 -16.06
N PRO A 17 2.59 -7.35 -16.63
CA PRO A 17 3.07 -6.91 -17.94
C PRO A 17 4.59 -6.83 -18.01
N ASP A 18 5.18 -7.19 -19.16
CA ASP A 18 6.64 -7.18 -19.34
C ASP A 18 7.25 -5.77 -19.17
N ASP A 19 6.46 -4.72 -19.45
CA ASP A 19 6.82 -3.31 -19.32
C ASP A 19 6.45 -2.72 -17.96
N PHE A 20 6.00 -3.54 -17.01
CA PHE A 20 5.66 -3.08 -15.68
C PHE A 20 6.91 -2.53 -14.97
N PRO A 21 6.90 -1.26 -14.51
CA PRO A 21 8.15 -0.58 -14.18
C PRO A 21 8.69 -0.89 -12.79
N PHE A 22 7.98 -1.69 -11.99
CA PHE A 22 8.40 -2.08 -10.64
C PHE A 22 8.84 -3.54 -10.62
N LYS A 23 9.90 -3.80 -9.85
CA LYS A 23 10.23 -5.14 -9.38
C LYS A 23 9.20 -5.53 -8.32
N VAL A 24 8.55 -6.67 -8.53
CA VAL A 24 7.54 -7.20 -7.61
C VAL A 24 8.16 -8.30 -6.76
N GLN A 25 8.04 -8.19 -5.44
CA GLN A 25 8.45 -9.22 -4.49
C GLN A 25 7.30 -9.59 -3.55
N ASP A 26 6.86 -10.83 -3.63
CA ASP A 26 5.98 -11.43 -2.63
C ASP A 26 6.80 -11.93 -1.44
N LYS A 27 6.40 -11.57 -0.22
CA LYS A 27 7.05 -12.03 1.01
C LYS A 27 6.36 -13.30 1.48
N ALA A 28 6.87 -14.45 1.06
CA ALA A 28 6.35 -15.76 1.44
C ALA A 28 6.07 -15.88 2.96
N GLY A 29 4.87 -16.37 3.31
CA GLY A 29 4.40 -16.48 4.68
C GLY A 29 3.94 -15.16 5.32
N LYS A 30 3.96 -14.05 4.57
CA LYS A 30 3.39 -12.75 4.96
C LYS A 30 2.34 -12.33 3.95
N ARG A 31 1.40 -11.48 4.36
CA ARG A 31 0.41 -10.85 3.46
C ARG A 31 0.93 -9.54 2.87
N VAL A 32 2.19 -9.55 2.47
CA VAL A 32 2.90 -8.32 2.09
C VAL A 32 3.54 -8.49 0.73
N ILE A 33 3.19 -7.61 -0.20
CA ILE A 33 3.88 -7.45 -1.48
C ILE A 33 4.70 -6.17 -1.42
N VAL A 34 5.93 -6.25 -1.91
CA VAL A 34 6.83 -5.10 -2.04
C VAL A 34 7.05 -4.81 -3.51
N LEU A 35 6.76 -3.58 -3.93
CA LEU A 35 7.09 -3.05 -5.26
C LEU A 35 8.28 -2.12 -5.11
N THR A 36 9.29 -2.26 -5.97
CA THR A 36 10.48 -1.39 -5.91
C THR A 36 10.90 -0.94 -7.29
N ARG A 37 11.23 0.35 -7.41
CA ARG A 37 11.71 0.96 -8.65
C ARG A 37 12.72 2.06 -8.33
N ASP A 38 13.77 2.13 -9.13
CA ASP A 38 14.65 3.30 -9.17
C ASP A 38 14.17 4.28 -10.24
N TYR A 39 14.14 5.56 -9.91
CA TYR A 39 13.70 6.64 -10.78
C TYR A 39 14.65 7.84 -10.64
N GLY A 40 15.62 7.93 -11.55
CA GLY A 40 16.70 8.92 -11.43
C GLY A 40 17.59 8.62 -10.21
N GLU A 41 17.75 9.60 -9.33
CA GLU A 41 18.50 9.49 -8.06
C GLU A 41 17.61 9.08 -6.87
N GLU A 42 16.36 8.70 -7.14
CA GLU A 42 15.37 8.31 -6.12
C GLU A 42 15.07 6.81 -6.19
N THR A 43 14.93 6.17 -5.04
CA THR A 43 14.38 4.82 -4.93
C THR A 43 12.97 4.90 -4.36
N ILE A 44 12.01 4.32 -5.09
CA ILE A 44 10.62 4.20 -4.70
C ILE A 44 10.40 2.78 -4.18
N ASN A 45 9.94 2.67 -2.93
CA ASN A 45 9.53 1.43 -2.30
C ASN A 45 8.05 1.52 -1.93
N ILE A 46 7.27 0.52 -2.33
CA ILE A 46 5.85 0.44 -1.99
C ILE A 46 5.62 -0.86 -1.24
N VAL A 47 5.09 -0.77 -0.03
CA VAL A 47 4.69 -1.91 0.78
C VAL A 47 3.17 -1.99 0.76
N VAL A 48 2.64 -3.06 0.19
CA VAL A 48 1.21 -3.34 0.10
C VAL A 48 0.87 -4.38 1.17
N ASP A 49 0.01 -4.01 2.13
CA ASP A 49 -0.54 -4.95 3.10
C ASP A 49 -1.90 -5.42 2.60
N MET A 50 -1.99 -6.69 2.22
CA MET A 50 -3.21 -7.25 1.67
C MET A 50 -4.18 -7.57 2.82
N PRO A 51 -5.36 -6.91 2.87
CA PRO A 51 -6.37 -7.26 3.87
C PRO A 51 -6.79 -8.73 3.68
N ASN A 52 -7.19 -9.38 4.77
CA ASN A 52 -7.73 -10.73 4.69
C ASN A 52 -8.95 -10.71 3.76
N ALA A 53 -8.94 -11.57 2.74
CA ALA A 53 -10.07 -11.77 1.83
C ALA A 53 -11.27 -12.49 2.48
N SER A 54 -11.33 -12.54 3.83
CA SER A 54 -12.58 -12.80 4.53
C SER A 54 -13.41 -11.52 4.45
N CYS A 55 -13.99 -11.30 3.27
CA CYS A 55 -15.26 -10.60 3.16
C CYS A 55 -16.29 -11.48 3.86
N GLU A 56 -16.23 -11.54 5.19
CA GLU A 56 -17.42 -11.86 5.97
C GLU A 56 -18.28 -10.61 5.82
N ASN A 57 -19.26 -10.71 4.92
CA ASN A 57 -20.47 -9.93 5.08
C ASN A 57 -20.95 -10.27 6.48
N ASP A 58 -20.64 -9.41 7.46
CA ASP A 58 -21.33 -9.42 8.74
C ASP A 58 -22.78 -9.02 8.43
N GLU A 59 -23.57 -10.00 8.00
CA GLU A 59 -25.02 -9.97 8.07
C GLU A 59 -25.37 -9.94 9.57
N ASP A 60 -25.39 -8.76 10.17
CA ASP A 60 -26.09 -8.54 11.43
C ASP A 60 -26.90 -7.23 11.37
N ASP A 61 -28.16 -7.42 11.00
CA ASP A 61 -29.38 -6.63 11.22
C ASP A 61 -29.26 -5.23 11.86
N ALA A 62 -29.53 -4.18 11.06
CA ALA A 62 -30.44 -3.10 11.45
C ALA A 62 -30.95 -2.32 10.23
N VAL A 63 -32.24 -2.48 9.94
CA VAL A 63 -33.04 -1.59 9.10
C VAL A 63 -32.89 -0.12 9.53
N ASN A 64 -32.25 0.72 8.71
CA ASN A 64 -32.67 2.11 8.54
C ASN A 64 -32.31 2.66 7.16
N ASN A 65 -33.30 3.29 6.52
CA ASN A 65 -33.26 3.94 5.22
C ASN A 65 -32.32 5.15 5.21
N GLU A 66 -31.12 5.04 4.64
CA GLU A 66 -30.40 6.10 3.90
C GLU A 66 -29.56 5.38 2.83
N GLU A 67 -29.33 5.96 1.65
CA GLU A 67 -28.55 5.35 0.56
C GLU A 67 -27.08 5.13 0.97
N GLU A 68 -26.80 4.14 1.81
CA GLU A 68 -25.45 3.78 2.21
C GLU A 68 -24.82 2.95 1.10
N THR A 69 -24.00 3.60 0.28
CA THR A 69 -23.10 2.92 -0.64
C THR A 69 -22.26 1.92 0.15
N GLU A 70 -22.41 0.62 -0.18
CA GLU A 70 -21.57 -0.48 0.30
C GLU A 70 -20.09 -0.05 0.41
N PRO A 71 -19.42 -0.34 1.54
CA PRO A 71 -18.03 0.09 1.74
C PRO A 71 -17.15 -0.52 0.65
N GLN A 72 -16.64 0.32 -0.25
CA GLN A 72 -15.78 -0.15 -1.34
C GLN A 72 -14.51 -0.79 -0.78
N PRO A 73 -14.09 -1.97 -1.29
CA PRO A 73 -12.87 -2.61 -0.83
C PRO A 73 -11.68 -1.69 -1.08
N SER A 74 -10.78 -1.63 -0.11
CA SER A 74 -9.59 -0.79 -0.20
C SER A 74 -8.37 -1.49 0.35
N VAL A 75 -7.21 -1.18 -0.21
CA VAL A 75 -5.93 -1.78 0.17
C VAL A 75 -5.03 -0.69 0.77
N PRO A 76 -4.61 -0.84 2.03
CA PRO A 76 -3.62 0.06 2.63
C PRO A 76 -2.24 -0.20 2.02
N LEU A 77 -1.52 0.88 1.72
CA LEU A 77 -0.16 0.81 1.20
C LEU A 77 0.69 1.95 1.75
N SER A 78 1.96 1.67 2.00
CA SER A 78 2.97 2.66 2.39
C SER A 78 3.91 2.89 1.21
N VAL A 79 4.08 4.15 0.81
CA VAL A 79 5.01 4.54 -0.26
C VAL A 79 6.17 5.29 0.37
N THR A 80 7.38 4.80 0.19
CA THR A 80 8.61 5.51 0.59
C THR A 80 9.37 5.93 -0.65
N VAL A 81 9.70 7.22 -0.75
CA VAL A 81 10.61 7.78 -1.76
C VAL A 81 11.86 8.25 -1.05
N SER A 82 13.00 7.63 -1.33
CA SER A 82 14.27 7.92 -0.68
C SER A 82 15.30 8.47 -1.65
N LYS A 83 16.15 9.39 -1.15
CA LYS A 83 17.36 9.86 -1.84
C LYS A 83 18.61 9.33 -1.13
N GLU A 84 19.71 9.21 -1.85
CA GLU A 84 21.00 8.74 -1.29
C GLU A 84 21.48 9.51 -0.05
N LYS A 85 21.03 10.76 0.13
CA LYS A 85 21.37 11.63 1.27
C LYS A 85 20.66 11.25 2.58
N GLY A 86 19.89 10.16 2.60
CA GLY A 86 19.29 9.60 3.82
C GLY A 86 17.98 10.24 4.26
N LEU A 87 17.47 11.22 3.50
CA LEU A 87 16.12 11.76 3.69
C LEU A 87 15.13 10.95 2.86
N SER A 88 14.02 10.55 3.46
CA SER A 88 12.95 9.80 2.80
C SER A 88 11.60 10.44 3.07
N LEU A 89 10.73 10.46 2.07
CA LEU A 89 9.34 10.86 2.17
C LEU A 89 8.48 9.60 2.20
N GLU A 90 7.64 9.47 3.21
CA GLU A 90 6.72 8.35 3.38
C GLU A 90 5.27 8.83 3.24
N PHE A 91 4.48 8.13 2.45
CA PHE A 91 3.07 8.39 2.26
C PHE A 91 2.28 7.20 2.79
N ASP A 92 1.32 7.49 3.66
CA ASP A 92 0.27 6.55 4.04
C ASP A 92 -0.84 6.67 3.01
N VAL A 93 -1.12 5.58 2.30
CA VAL A 93 -2.00 5.60 1.14
C VAL A 93 -3.06 4.50 1.26
N ARG A 94 -4.25 4.80 0.76
CA ARG A 94 -5.34 3.83 0.58
C ARG A 94 -5.72 3.78 -0.89
N ALA A 95 -5.58 2.61 -1.50
CA ALA A 95 -6.02 2.36 -2.87
C ALA A 95 -7.44 1.78 -2.88
N PHE A 96 -8.29 2.36 -3.71
CA PHE A 96 -9.62 1.88 -4.07
C PHE A 96 -9.61 1.50 -5.56
N PRO A 97 -10.62 0.76 -6.07
CA PRO A 97 -10.64 0.34 -7.47
C PRO A 97 -10.49 1.49 -8.48
N ASN A 98 -11.07 2.67 -8.18
CA ASN A 98 -11.11 3.81 -9.09
C ASN A 98 -10.35 5.05 -8.59
N LYS A 99 -9.74 5.00 -7.40
CA LYS A 99 -9.05 6.17 -6.81
C LYS A 99 -7.96 5.75 -5.84
N ILE A 100 -7.00 6.65 -5.64
CA ILE A 100 -5.99 6.54 -4.59
C ILE A 100 -6.15 7.75 -3.67
N SER A 101 -6.06 7.53 -2.36
CA SER A 101 -6.14 8.59 -1.35
C SER A 101 -4.88 8.59 -0.50
N ILE A 102 -4.23 9.75 -0.38
CA ILE A 102 -3.13 9.96 0.55
C ILE A 102 -3.76 10.32 1.90
N CYS A 103 -3.56 9.47 2.90
CA CYS A 103 -4.06 9.66 4.25
C CYS A 103 -3.06 10.41 5.14
N GLY A 104 -1.77 10.34 4.82
CA GLY A 104 -0.72 10.97 5.60
C GLY A 104 0.58 11.09 4.82
N ILE A 105 1.42 12.03 5.21
CA ILE A 105 2.78 12.20 4.67
C ILE A 105 3.73 12.39 5.84
N SER A 106 4.90 11.77 5.80
CA SER A 106 5.94 12.02 6.79
C SER A 106 7.33 12.06 6.19
N ILE A 107 8.22 12.80 6.83
CA ILE A 107 9.62 12.89 6.43
C ILE A 107 10.45 12.12 7.46
N LYS A 108 11.23 11.16 6.97
CA LYS A 108 12.16 10.34 7.77
C LYS A 108 13.59 10.70 7.44
N GLU A 109 14.41 10.90 8.47
CA GLU A 109 15.85 11.07 8.33
C GLU A 109 16.58 9.81 8.80
N SER A 110 17.54 9.31 8.02
CA SER A 110 18.32 8.12 8.36
C SER A 110 19.15 8.24 9.64
N LYS A 111 19.34 9.46 10.16
CA LYS A 111 20.09 9.76 11.38
C LYS A 111 19.22 10.08 12.59
N SER A 112 17.89 10.03 12.48
CA SER A 112 17.03 10.29 13.63
C SER A 112 17.13 9.12 14.62
N SER A 113 17.44 9.42 15.88
CA SER A 113 17.33 8.44 16.97
C SER A 113 15.87 8.00 17.10
N SER A 114 15.63 6.77 17.56
CA SER A 114 14.27 6.18 17.73
C SER A 114 13.29 6.99 18.60
N ASN A 115 13.76 8.08 19.23
CA ASN A 115 13.00 8.95 20.12
C ASN A 115 12.53 10.27 19.48
N GLN A 116 12.87 10.55 18.22
CA GLN A 116 12.41 11.75 17.51
C GLN A 116 11.14 11.43 16.73
N LEU A 117 10.06 12.17 17.01
CA LEU A 117 8.82 12.05 16.24
C LEU A 117 9.02 12.66 14.86
N ASP A 118 8.84 11.85 13.82
CA ASP A 118 8.86 12.32 12.43
C ASP A 118 7.74 13.34 12.20
N TYR A 119 8.02 14.38 11.42
CA TYR A 119 7.00 15.35 11.03
C TYR A 119 5.94 14.67 10.15
N ARG A 120 4.66 14.74 10.56
CA ARG A 120 3.51 14.07 9.91
C ARG A 120 2.76 14.90 8.86
N GLY A 121 3.34 16.01 8.41
CA GLY A 121 2.72 16.87 7.41
C GLY A 121 1.49 17.64 7.94
N PRO A 122 0.95 18.57 7.13
CA PRO A 122 -0.35 19.18 7.39
C PRO A 122 -1.48 18.15 7.15
N ALA A 123 -2.67 18.43 7.69
CA ALA A 123 -3.87 17.66 7.34
C ALA A 123 -4.22 17.87 5.86
N PHE A 124 -4.53 16.79 5.15
CA PHE A 124 -4.99 16.83 3.76
C PHE A 124 -6.50 17.13 3.73
N SER A 125 -6.90 18.07 2.87
CA SER A 125 -8.29 18.46 2.61
C SER A 125 -8.83 17.79 1.35
#